data_AF-A0A7C0ZYX6-F1
#
_entry.id   AF-A0A7C0ZYX6-F1
#
_cell.length_a   1.000
_cell.length_b   1.000
_cell.length_c   1.000
_cell.angle_alpha   90.00
_cell.angle_beta   90.00
_cell.angle_gamma   90.00
#
_symmetry.space_group_name_H-M   'P 1'
#
loop_
_entity.id
_entity.type
_entity.pdbx_description
1 polymer ?
#
loop_
_entity_poly.entity_id
_entity_poly.type
_entity_poly.pdbx_seq_one_letter_code
_entity_poly.pdbx_strand_id
1 'polypeptide(L)'
;VLHQVYKGEDSDEIISRAVKETRGELLTYKGKPIEAFYHATCKGNTELPEAVWGKSYPYLKSVPCGGEHSPYEHWQRRFSLTEVEQALGLNKIQDISIISLTPTGRVEHLKVVAQDHTIEIKATDLRRLLGYRELPSTLFTLTVEGSDVIFEGGGYGHGVGLSQWGAQEMALEGKNYREILEHYYPGTTLEKQ
;
A
#
# COMPACT_ATOMS: atom_id res chain seq x y z
N VAL A 1 -0.54 2.20 10.61
CA VAL A 1 -1.11 1.38 9.52
C VAL A 1 -1.56 0.06 10.12
N LEU A 2 -2.83 -0.32 9.94
CA LEU A 2 -3.33 -1.65 10.32
C LEU A 2 -3.02 -2.60 9.18
N HIS A 3 -1.96 -3.40 9.31
CA HIS A 3 -1.60 -4.43 8.30
C HIS A 3 -2.26 -5.77 8.63
N GLN A 4 -2.67 -5.97 9.88
CA GLN A 4 -3.18 -7.23 10.41
C GLN A 4 -4.58 -7.04 10.97
N VAL A 5 -5.45 -8.00 10.68
CA VAL A 5 -6.78 -8.12 11.29
C VAL A 5 -6.81 -9.48 11.96
N TYR A 6 -6.87 -9.51 13.29
CA TYR A 6 -7.14 -10.74 14.05
C TYR A 6 -8.62 -10.78 14.37
N LYS A 7 -9.33 -11.78 13.86
CA LYS A 7 -10.79 -11.93 14.04
C LYS A 7 -11.18 -12.92 15.16
N GLY A 8 -10.22 -13.59 15.81
CA GLY A 8 -10.48 -14.65 16.81
C GLY A 8 -10.30 -16.06 16.24
N GLU A 9 -10.93 -17.06 16.88
CA GLU A 9 -10.95 -18.45 16.40
C GLU A 9 -11.55 -18.53 15.00
N ASP A 10 -10.68 -18.80 14.02
CA ASP A 10 -11.06 -19.06 12.63
C ASP A 10 -11.17 -20.57 12.45
N SER A 11 -12.39 -21.09 12.25
CA SER A 11 -12.67 -22.51 12.11
C SER A 11 -12.46 -23.03 10.67
N ASP A 12 -11.87 -22.22 9.79
CA ASP A 12 -11.62 -22.61 8.40
C ASP A 12 -10.52 -23.69 8.33
N GLU A 13 -10.90 -24.87 7.84
CA GLU A 13 -10.00 -26.01 7.71
C GLU A 13 -8.87 -25.78 6.69
N ILE A 14 -9.12 -25.00 5.63
CA ILE A 14 -8.14 -24.69 4.60
C ILE A 14 -7.06 -23.77 5.17
N ILE A 15 -7.47 -22.71 5.88
CA ILE A 15 -6.54 -21.80 6.57
C ILE A 15 -5.75 -22.57 7.63
N SER A 16 -6.43 -23.38 8.44
CA SER A 16 -5.80 -24.20 9.47
C SER A 16 -4.78 -25.17 8.89
N ARG A 17 -5.07 -25.78 7.74
CA ARG A 17 -4.13 -26.65 7.03
C ARG A 17 -2.92 -25.88 6.51
N ALA A 18 -3.11 -24.73 5.86
CA ALA A 18 -2.01 -23.91 5.35
C ALA A 18 -1.04 -23.49 6.48
N VAL A 19 -1.57 -23.10 7.64
CA VAL A 19 -0.76 -22.77 8.83
C VAL A 19 0.00 -24.00 9.35
N LYS A 20 -0.66 -25.17 9.40
CA LYS A 20 -0.01 -26.42 9.84
C LYS A 20 1.10 -26.87 8.89
N GLU A 21 0.88 -26.74 7.58
CA GLU A 21 1.84 -27.14 6.54
C GLU A 21 3.09 -26.25 6.53
N THR A 22 2.93 -24.96 6.86
CA THR A 22 4.02 -23.98 6.96
C THR A 22 4.55 -23.80 8.39
N ARG A 23 4.19 -24.70 9.32
CA ARG A 23 4.58 -24.60 10.72
C ARG A 23 6.10 -24.60 10.88
N GLY A 24 6.60 -23.59 11.59
CA GLY A 24 8.02 -23.42 11.88
C GLY A 24 8.81 -22.81 10.75
N GLU A 25 8.18 -22.43 9.64
CA GLU A 25 8.86 -21.76 8.54
C GLU A 25 8.94 -20.25 8.80
N LEU A 26 10.15 -19.69 8.71
CA LEU A 26 10.43 -18.26 8.82
C LEU A 26 11.19 -17.78 7.59
N LEU A 27 10.80 -16.61 7.09
CA LEU A 27 11.54 -15.93 6.05
C LEU A 27 12.69 -15.12 6.69
N THR A 28 13.92 -15.36 6.25
CA THR A 28 15.12 -14.76 6.84
C THR A 28 15.98 -14.06 5.79
N TYR A 29 16.77 -13.08 6.23
CA TYR A 29 17.82 -12.45 5.44
C TYR A 29 19.10 -12.42 6.27
N LYS A 30 20.18 -13.04 5.75
CA LYS A 30 21.44 -13.24 6.50
C LYS A 30 21.22 -13.90 7.88
N GLY A 31 20.38 -14.95 7.92
CA GLY A 31 20.09 -15.75 9.11
C GLY A 31 19.25 -15.04 10.18
N LYS A 32 18.62 -13.90 9.86
CA LYS A 32 17.73 -13.16 10.77
C LYS A 32 16.33 -13.06 10.18
N PRO A 33 15.25 -13.24 10.96
CA PRO A 33 13.88 -13.01 10.49
C PRO A 33 13.71 -11.63 9.86
N ILE A 34 12.97 -11.57 8.76
CA ILE A 34 12.70 -10.30 8.08
C ILE A 34 11.43 -9.62 8.62
N GLU A 35 11.36 -8.32 8.40
CA GLU A 35 10.09 -7.57 8.43
C GLU A 35 9.29 -7.88 7.15
N ALA A 36 8.43 -8.90 7.20
CA ALA A 36 7.63 -9.36 6.07
C ALA A 36 6.35 -8.51 5.87
N PHE A 37 6.52 -7.24 5.48
CA PHE A 37 5.37 -6.36 5.20
C PHE A 37 4.53 -6.88 4.04
N TYR A 38 3.22 -6.67 4.10
CA TYR A 38 2.30 -7.00 3.05
C TYR A 38 1.12 -6.02 3.01
N HIS A 39 0.45 -5.96 1.87
CA HIS A 39 -0.69 -5.09 1.63
C HIS A 39 -1.70 -5.76 0.69
N ALA A 40 -2.89 -5.18 0.55
CA ALA A 40 -3.98 -5.81 -0.21
C ALA A 40 -3.70 -5.83 -1.72
N THR A 41 -3.53 -4.65 -2.32
CA THR A 41 -3.42 -4.52 -3.78
C THR A 41 -2.35 -3.52 -4.14
N CYS A 42 -1.47 -3.94 -5.02
CA CYS A 42 -0.29 -3.18 -5.38
C CYS A 42 -0.52 -2.27 -6.59
N LYS A 43 -1.01 -2.86 -7.70
CA LYS A 43 -1.17 -2.27 -9.03
C LYS A 43 0.16 -1.81 -9.64
N GLY A 44 0.72 -2.62 -10.53
CA GLY A 44 1.94 -2.30 -11.28
C GLY A 44 3.20 -2.81 -10.59
N ASN A 45 3.73 -2.06 -9.63
CA ASN A 45 4.94 -2.44 -8.87
C ASN A 45 4.81 -2.18 -7.37
N THR A 46 5.46 -3.00 -6.57
CA THR A 46 5.56 -2.79 -5.11
C THR A 46 6.41 -1.56 -4.83
N GLU A 47 6.16 -0.91 -3.69
CA GLU A 47 6.82 0.32 -3.30
C GLU A 47 8.06 0.06 -2.42
N LEU A 48 8.99 1.02 -2.48
CA LEU A 48 10.17 1.06 -1.63
C LEU A 48 9.80 1.52 -0.20
N PRO A 49 10.25 0.82 0.85
CA PRO A 49 9.97 1.20 2.24
C PRO A 49 10.51 2.60 2.61
N GLU A 50 11.54 3.08 1.92
CA GLU A 50 12.11 4.42 2.10
C GLU A 50 11.12 5.52 1.71
N ALA A 51 10.37 5.31 0.62
CA ALA A 51 9.37 6.26 0.16
C ALA A 51 8.16 6.33 1.11
N VAL A 52 7.84 5.22 1.78
CA VAL A 52 6.68 5.15 2.69
C VAL A 52 7.03 5.57 4.12
N TRP A 53 8.17 5.10 4.64
CA TRP A 53 8.54 5.20 6.06
C TRP A 53 9.94 5.77 6.32
N GLY A 54 10.70 6.11 5.27
CA GLY A 54 12.07 6.62 5.41
C GLY A 54 13.08 5.58 5.94
N LYS A 55 12.73 4.28 5.89
CA LYS A 55 13.60 3.18 6.32
C LYS A 55 13.95 2.28 5.15
N SER A 56 15.18 1.77 5.14
CA SER A 56 15.65 0.85 4.11
C SER A 56 15.73 -0.59 4.61
N TYR A 57 15.34 -1.53 3.76
CA TYR A 57 15.48 -2.96 4.01
C TYR A 57 16.04 -3.63 2.75
N PRO A 58 17.19 -4.33 2.82
CA PRO A 58 17.84 -4.90 1.64
C PRO A 58 16.99 -5.89 0.83
N TYR A 59 16.06 -6.58 1.51
CA TYR A 59 15.16 -7.59 0.95
C TYR A 59 13.79 -7.04 0.51
N LEU A 60 13.52 -5.74 0.68
CA LEU A 60 12.31 -5.10 0.20
C LEU A 60 12.66 -4.23 -1.00
N LYS A 61 12.41 -4.78 -2.18
CA LYS A 61 12.62 -4.12 -3.47
C LYS A 61 11.28 -3.88 -4.16
N SER A 62 11.28 -2.92 -5.07
CA SER A 62 10.17 -2.76 -6.02
C SER A 62 10.22 -3.93 -7.00
N VAL A 63 9.15 -4.71 -7.04
CA VAL A 63 8.96 -5.84 -7.95
C VAL A 63 7.61 -5.70 -8.65
N PRO A 64 7.48 -6.18 -9.90
CA PRO A 64 6.18 -6.22 -10.57
C PRO A 64 5.16 -6.96 -9.71
N CYS A 65 3.93 -6.48 -9.68
CA CYS A 65 2.87 -7.06 -8.88
C CYS A 65 1.56 -6.98 -9.65
N GLY A 66 0.86 -8.11 -9.70
CA GLY A 66 -0.48 -8.20 -10.27
C GLY A 66 -1.53 -7.51 -9.41
N GLY A 67 -2.79 -7.83 -9.70
CA GLY A 67 -3.97 -7.25 -9.05
C GLY A 67 -5.15 -7.03 -9.97
N GLU A 68 -5.15 -7.60 -11.18
CA GLU A 68 -6.21 -7.42 -12.20
C GLU A 68 -7.59 -7.91 -11.71
N HIS A 69 -7.61 -8.84 -10.75
CA HIS A 69 -8.86 -9.33 -10.15
C HIS A 69 -9.24 -8.64 -8.85
N SER A 70 -8.48 -7.62 -8.44
CA SER A 70 -8.76 -6.91 -7.21
C SER A 70 -9.91 -5.92 -7.37
N PRO A 71 -10.85 -5.82 -6.40
CA PRO A 71 -11.85 -4.74 -6.38
C PRO A 71 -11.24 -3.35 -6.22
N TYR A 72 -9.93 -3.26 -5.93
CA TYR A 72 -9.18 -2.02 -5.83
C TYR A 72 -8.18 -1.85 -6.98
N GLU A 73 -8.28 -2.63 -8.06
CA GLU A 73 -7.50 -2.37 -9.28
C GLU A 73 -7.76 -0.94 -9.76
N HIS A 74 -9.01 -0.49 -9.73
CA HIS A 74 -9.41 0.87 -10.02
C HIS A 74 -10.39 1.38 -8.96
N TRP A 75 -10.20 2.61 -8.51
CA TRP A 75 -11.13 3.28 -7.61
C TRP A 75 -11.18 4.78 -7.89
N GLN A 76 -12.33 5.38 -7.59
CA GLN A 76 -12.53 6.83 -7.55
C GLN A 76 -13.06 7.20 -6.16
N ARG A 77 -12.55 8.30 -5.60
CA ARG A 77 -12.96 8.84 -4.30
C ARG A 77 -13.14 10.34 -4.40
N ARG A 78 -14.25 10.83 -3.87
CA ARG A 78 -14.60 12.25 -3.86
C ARG A 78 -14.55 12.72 -2.41
N PHE A 79 -13.84 13.83 -2.19
CA PHE A 79 -13.85 14.55 -0.93
C PHE A 79 -14.22 16.00 -1.22
N SER A 80 -15.06 16.59 -0.38
CA SER A 80 -15.23 18.03 -0.38
C SER A 80 -13.92 18.71 0.05
N LEU A 81 -13.65 19.91 -0.45
CA LEU A 81 -12.51 20.72 0.00
C LEU A 81 -12.58 20.96 1.51
N THR A 82 -13.78 21.05 2.09
CA THR A 82 -13.97 21.18 3.55
C THR A 82 -13.50 19.95 4.32
N GLU A 83 -13.69 18.73 3.82
CA GLU A 83 -13.14 17.52 4.46
C GLU A 83 -11.61 17.54 4.44
N VAL A 84 -11.01 17.98 3.33
CA VAL A 84 -9.55 18.10 3.20
C VAL A 84 -9.00 19.21 4.10
N GLU A 85 -9.68 20.35 4.17
CA GLU A 85 -9.39 21.45 5.10
C GLU A 85 -9.37 20.98 6.55
N GLN A 86 -10.41 20.27 6.98
CA GLN A 86 -10.50 19.72 8.33
C GLN A 86 -9.40 18.70 8.63
N ALA A 87 -9.10 17.82 7.68
CA ALA A 87 -8.05 16.83 7.80
C ALA A 87 -6.65 17.47 7.93
N LEU A 88 -6.42 18.59 7.24
CA LEU A 88 -5.13 19.29 7.20
C LEU A 88 -5.01 20.43 8.21
N GLY A 89 -6.10 20.84 8.85
CA GLY A 89 -6.14 22.04 9.70
C GLY A 89 -5.97 23.34 8.90
N LEU A 90 -6.46 23.37 7.66
CA LEU A 90 -6.41 24.53 6.75
C LEU A 90 -7.79 25.18 6.61
N ASN A 91 -7.82 26.38 6.01
CA ASN A 91 -9.08 27.08 5.70
C ASN A 91 -9.06 27.65 4.29
N LYS A 92 -10.16 27.46 3.55
CA LYS A 92 -10.36 27.94 2.18
C LYS A 92 -9.23 27.53 1.24
N ILE A 93 -9.14 26.23 0.98
CA ILE A 93 -8.24 25.69 -0.05
C ILE A 93 -8.63 26.28 -1.40
N GLN A 94 -7.62 26.83 -2.09
CA GLN A 94 -7.73 27.42 -3.43
C GLN A 94 -7.20 26.48 -4.50
N ASP A 95 -6.15 25.71 -4.19
CA ASP A 95 -5.54 24.74 -5.10
C ASP A 95 -4.96 23.55 -4.35
N ILE A 96 -5.03 22.37 -4.97
CA ILE A 96 -4.34 21.16 -4.55
C ILE A 96 -3.68 20.57 -5.78
N SER A 97 -2.37 20.35 -5.74
CA SER A 97 -1.63 19.80 -6.87
C SER A 97 -0.56 18.79 -6.44
N ILE A 98 -0.31 17.80 -7.29
CA ILE A 98 0.77 16.82 -7.10
C ILE A 98 2.08 17.48 -7.52
N ILE A 99 3.11 17.41 -6.67
CA ILE A 99 4.41 18.02 -6.94
C ILE A 99 5.55 17.01 -7.13
N SER A 100 5.41 15.80 -6.63
CA SER A 100 6.39 14.72 -6.84
C SER A 100 5.76 13.34 -6.78
N LEU A 101 6.39 12.41 -7.49
CA LEU A 101 6.06 10.99 -7.50
C LEU A 101 7.26 10.19 -6.99
N THR A 102 6.98 9.07 -6.34
CA THR A 102 7.99 8.07 -6.02
C THR A 102 8.50 7.40 -7.30
N PRO A 103 9.63 6.66 -7.25
CA PRO A 103 10.13 5.92 -8.41
C PRO A 103 9.14 4.89 -8.99
N THR A 104 8.13 4.48 -8.23
CA THR A 104 7.11 3.52 -8.65
C THR A 104 5.81 4.17 -9.12
N GLY A 105 5.77 5.51 -9.19
CA GLY A 105 4.64 6.28 -9.72
C GLY A 105 3.57 6.64 -8.69
N ARG A 106 3.79 6.35 -7.39
CA ARG A 106 2.88 6.80 -6.32
C ARG A 106 3.11 8.28 -6.03
N VAL A 107 2.07 9.00 -5.62
CA VAL A 107 2.20 10.38 -5.18
C VAL A 107 3.08 10.41 -3.93
N GLU A 108 4.14 11.20 -3.97
CA GLU A 108 5.04 11.37 -2.83
C GLU A 108 4.64 12.62 -2.04
N HIS A 109 4.57 13.77 -2.71
CA HIS A 109 4.17 15.03 -2.10
C HIS A 109 3.08 15.75 -2.91
N LEU A 110 2.22 16.44 -2.17
CA LEU A 110 1.23 17.38 -2.67
C LEU A 110 1.54 18.78 -2.16
N LYS A 111 1.23 19.77 -2.97
CA LYS A 111 1.16 21.17 -2.57
C LYS A 111 -0.29 21.57 -2.39
N VAL A 112 -0.59 22.21 -1.27
CA VAL A 112 -1.93 22.73 -0.96
C VAL A 112 -1.82 24.23 -0.73
N VAL A 113 -2.52 25.00 -1.55
CA VAL A 113 -2.58 26.46 -1.43
C VAL A 113 -3.90 26.81 -0.74
N ALA A 114 -3.82 27.32 0.48
CA ALA A 114 -4.96 27.84 1.23
C ALA A 114 -4.90 29.37 1.30
N GLN A 115 -5.96 30.00 1.82
CA GLN A 115 -6.04 31.46 1.93
C GLN A 115 -4.93 32.06 2.82
N ASP A 116 -4.56 31.34 3.87
CA ASP A 116 -3.65 31.80 4.90
C ASP A 116 -2.19 31.48 4.58
N HIS A 117 -1.90 30.24 4.15
CA HIS A 117 -0.57 29.81 3.78
C HIS A 117 -0.60 28.64 2.78
N THR A 118 0.57 28.34 2.22
CA THR A 118 0.79 27.16 1.37
C THR A 118 1.54 26.11 2.18
N ILE A 119 1.11 24.85 2.10
CA ILE A 119 1.82 23.73 2.68
C ILE A 119 2.25 22.74 1.61
N GLU A 120 3.33 22.01 1.92
CA GLU A 120 3.70 20.78 1.23
C GLU A 120 3.50 19.62 2.19
N ILE A 121 2.81 18.58 1.75
CA ILE A 121 2.48 17.42 2.57
C ILE A 121 2.78 16.12 1.84
N LYS A 122 3.25 15.12 2.56
CA LYS A 122 3.37 13.76 2.04
C LYS A 122 2.00 13.16 1.76
N ALA A 123 1.84 12.46 0.64
CA ALA A 123 0.60 11.76 0.33
C ALA A 123 0.25 10.68 1.38
N THR A 124 1.26 10.09 2.02
CA THR A 124 1.08 9.13 3.11
C THR A 124 0.46 9.77 4.36
N ASP A 125 0.75 11.04 4.63
CA ASP A 125 0.13 11.81 5.72
C ASP A 125 -1.28 12.22 5.36
N LEU A 126 -1.51 12.74 4.16
CA LEU A 126 -2.87 13.02 3.66
C LEU A 126 -3.77 11.78 3.77
N ARG A 127 -3.28 10.64 3.29
CA ARG A 127 -3.98 9.35 3.37
C ARG A 127 -4.28 8.92 4.81
N ARG A 128 -3.36 9.16 5.74
CA ARG A 128 -3.57 8.88 7.16
C ARG A 128 -4.65 9.77 7.76
N LEU A 129 -4.65 11.06 7.39
CA LEU A 129 -5.58 12.07 7.92
C LEU A 129 -7.00 11.88 7.37
N LEU A 130 -7.14 11.60 6.08
CA LEU A 130 -8.44 11.28 5.44
C LEU A 130 -8.95 9.88 5.80
N GLY A 131 -8.05 8.99 6.21
CA GLY A 131 -8.36 7.61 6.59
C GLY A 131 -8.04 6.60 5.50
N TYR A 132 -7.39 5.51 5.89
CA TYR A 132 -6.89 4.49 4.96
C TYR A 132 -7.97 3.74 4.16
N ARG A 133 -9.23 3.78 4.61
CA ARG A 133 -10.37 3.19 3.90
C ARG A 133 -10.94 4.14 2.85
N GLU A 134 -10.96 5.43 3.17
CA GLU A 134 -11.51 6.47 2.30
C GLU A 134 -10.53 6.86 1.20
N LEU A 135 -9.22 6.88 1.49
CA LEU A 135 -8.16 6.98 0.49
C LEU A 135 -7.34 5.67 0.45
N PRO A 136 -7.69 4.72 -0.44
CA PRO A 136 -7.18 3.35 -0.39
C PRO A 136 -5.66 3.25 -0.56
N SER A 137 -5.05 4.10 -1.38
CA SER A 137 -3.61 4.10 -1.66
C SER A 137 -3.10 5.50 -1.98
N THR A 138 -1.79 5.63 -2.21
CA THR A 138 -1.14 6.84 -2.75
C THR A 138 -0.90 6.76 -4.26
N LEU A 139 -1.39 5.73 -4.94
CA LEU A 139 -1.30 5.60 -6.39
C LEU A 139 -2.57 6.19 -7.02
N PHE A 140 -2.56 7.49 -7.27
CA PHE A 140 -3.69 8.22 -7.83
C PHE A 140 -3.27 9.46 -8.62
N THR A 141 -4.18 9.94 -9.47
CA THR A 141 -4.26 11.32 -9.94
C THR A 141 -5.34 12.06 -9.15
N LEU A 142 -5.34 13.39 -9.23
CA LEU A 142 -6.40 14.21 -8.65
C LEU A 142 -6.87 15.30 -9.59
N THR A 143 -8.14 15.67 -9.47
CA THR A 143 -8.75 16.82 -10.13
C THR A 143 -9.59 17.61 -9.12
N VAL A 144 -9.58 18.93 -9.23
CA VAL A 144 -10.46 19.81 -8.44
C VAL A 144 -11.67 20.19 -9.29
N GLU A 145 -12.87 19.90 -8.80
CA GLU A 145 -14.14 20.17 -9.46
C GLU A 145 -15.06 20.96 -8.53
N GLY A 146 -15.13 22.28 -8.73
CA GLY A 146 -15.95 23.16 -7.89
C GLY A 146 -15.49 23.13 -6.43
N SER A 147 -16.33 22.60 -5.54
CA SER A 147 -16.02 22.46 -4.10
C SER A 147 -15.45 21.10 -3.71
N ASP A 148 -15.14 20.24 -4.68
CA ASP A 148 -14.68 18.87 -4.45
C ASP A 148 -13.29 18.65 -5.04
N VAL A 149 -12.56 17.70 -4.46
CA VAL A 149 -11.40 17.04 -5.06
C VAL A 149 -11.75 15.57 -5.34
N ILE A 150 -11.45 15.13 -6.55
CA ILE A 150 -11.66 13.76 -7.01
C ILE A 150 -10.30 13.11 -7.14
N PHE A 151 -10.12 11.99 -6.45
CA PHE A 151 -8.96 11.12 -6.56
C PHE A 151 -9.33 9.91 -7.40
N GLU A 152 -8.55 9.65 -8.45
CA GLU A 152 -8.70 8.48 -9.30
C GLU A 152 -7.42 7.66 -9.25
N GLY A 153 -7.53 6.39 -8.88
CA GLY A 153 -6.35 5.61 -8.56
C GLY A 153 -6.55 4.13 -8.60
N GLY A 154 -5.60 3.43 -8.01
CA GLY A 154 -5.68 1.98 -7.83
C GLY A 154 -4.76 1.48 -6.73
N GLY A 155 -4.85 0.19 -6.46
CA GLY A 155 -4.21 -0.42 -5.31
C GLY A 155 -4.90 -0.08 -3.98
N TYR A 156 -4.54 -0.84 -2.94
CA TYR A 156 -4.99 -0.67 -1.57
C TYR A 156 -3.86 -1.03 -0.62
N GLY A 157 -3.51 -0.07 0.23
CA GLY A 157 -2.43 -0.23 1.20
C GLY A 157 -1.18 0.57 0.83
N HIS A 158 -0.10 0.28 1.53
CA HIS A 158 1.15 1.04 1.45
C HIS A 158 2.06 0.61 0.28
N GLY A 159 1.79 -0.53 -0.36
CA GLY A 159 2.52 -0.97 -1.55
C GLY A 159 3.80 -1.77 -1.28
N VAL A 160 4.30 -1.84 -0.04
CA VAL A 160 5.59 -2.47 0.28
C VAL A 160 5.43 -3.98 0.53
N GLY A 161 6.37 -4.78 0.04
CA GLY A 161 6.41 -6.23 0.24
C GLY A 161 5.30 -6.96 -0.52
N LEU A 162 4.71 -8.00 0.08
CA LEU A 162 3.77 -8.88 -0.61
C LEU A 162 2.43 -8.21 -0.92
N SER A 163 1.99 -8.28 -2.17
CA SER A 163 0.64 -7.95 -2.61
C SER A 163 -0.26 -9.17 -2.43
N GLN A 164 -1.31 -9.10 -1.61
CA GLN A 164 -2.20 -10.24 -1.35
C GLN A 164 -2.91 -10.70 -2.62
N TRP A 165 -3.48 -9.75 -3.39
CA TRP A 165 -4.11 -10.06 -4.67
C TRP A 165 -3.11 -10.54 -5.72
N GLY A 166 -1.90 -9.98 -5.72
CA GLY A 166 -0.84 -10.44 -6.63
C GLY A 166 -0.32 -11.84 -6.26
N ALA A 167 -0.27 -12.20 -4.99
CA ALA A 167 0.06 -13.56 -4.53
C ALA A 167 -1.02 -14.56 -4.94
N GLN A 168 -2.30 -14.17 -4.85
CA GLN A 168 -3.41 -15.00 -5.34
C GLN A 168 -3.33 -15.22 -6.85
N GLU A 169 -3.03 -14.18 -7.63
CA GLU A 169 -2.86 -14.27 -9.08
C GLU A 169 -1.72 -15.23 -9.44
N MET A 170 -0.54 -15.08 -8.84
CA MET A 170 0.58 -16.01 -9.02
C MET A 170 0.19 -17.45 -8.65
N ALA A 171 -0.59 -17.65 -7.57
CA ALA A 171 -1.06 -18.98 -7.19
C ALA A 171 -2.03 -19.58 -8.22
N LEU A 172 -2.91 -18.76 -8.82
CA LEU A 172 -3.80 -19.18 -9.91
C LEU A 172 -3.03 -19.53 -11.19
N GLU A 173 -1.87 -18.91 -11.41
CA GLU A 173 -0.91 -19.26 -12.47
C GLU A 173 -0.06 -20.51 -12.14
N GLY A 174 -0.30 -21.14 -10.99
CA GLY A 174 0.36 -22.38 -10.57
C GLY A 174 1.65 -22.20 -9.78
N LYS A 175 2.00 -20.96 -9.38
CA LYS A 175 3.14 -20.71 -8.50
C LYS A 175 2.87 -21.22 -7.10
N ASN A 176 3.86 -21.91 -6.52
CA ASN A 176 3.78 -22.30 -5.12
C ASN A 176 4.17 -21.13 -4.19
N TYR A 177 3.87 -21.26 -2.89
CA TYR A 177 4.12 -20.20 -1.92
C TYR A 177 5.60 -19.79 -1.79
N ARG A 178 6.56 -20.70 -2.05
CA ARG A 178 7.99 -20.38 -2.02
C ARG A 178 8.38 -19.48 -3.18
N GLU A 179 7.86 -19.76 -4.37
CA GLU A 179 8.05 -18.89 -5.55
C GLU A 179 7.42 -17.50 -5.34
N ILE A 180 6.24 -17.46 -4.72
CA ILE A 180 5.57 -16.19 -4.38
C ILE A 180 6.40 -15.38 -3.38
N LEU A 181 6.90 -16.02 -2.31
CA LEU A 181 7.71 -15.35 -1.30
C LEU A 181 9.05 -14.86 -1.88
N GLU A 182 9.73 -15.67 -2.70
CA GLU A 182 10.98 -15.27 -3.36
C GLU A 182 10.77 -14.05 -4.27
N HIS A 183 9.64 -13.99 -4.98
CA HIS A 183 9.30 -12.86 -5.84
C HIS A 183 9.13 -11.56 -5.04
N TYR A 184 8.36 -11.58 -3.95
CA TYR A 184 8.06 -10.37 -3.16
C TYR A 184 9.17 -9.98 -2.17
N TYR A 185 10.02 -10.92 -1.79
CA TYR A 185 11.12 -10.74 -0.84
C TYR A 185 12.42 -11.32 -1.39
N PRO A 186 12.97 -10.74 -2.47
CA PRO A 186 14.10 -11.33 -3.19
C PRO A 186 15.35 -11.43 -2.32
N GLY A 187 16.06 -12.55 -2.44
CA GLY A 187 17.29 -12.81 -1.70
C GLY A 187 17.08 -13.15 -0.22
N THR A 188 15.84 -13.47 0.17
CA THR A 188 15.54 -14.08 1.47
C THR A 188 15.65 -15.59 1.40
N THR A 189 15.58 -16.26 2.54
CA THR A 189 15.58 -17.72 2.62
C THR A 189 14.47 -18.16 3.54
N LEU A 190 13.67 -19.12 3.06
CA LEU A 190 12.66 -19.76 3.89
C LEU A 190 13.31 -20.89 4.69
N GLU A 191 13.51 -20.66 5.98
CA GLU A 191 14.15 -21.59 6.92
C GLU A 191 13.10 -22.26 7.79
N LYS A 192 13.32 -23.54 8.13
CA LYS A 192 12.48 -24.26 9.09
C LYS A 192 13.21 -24.31 10.43
N GLN A 193 12.57 -23.78 11.47
CA GLN A 193 13.06 -23.81 12.86
C GLN A 193 12.52 -25.00 13.64
#